data_AF-A0AAU9L0F3-F1
#
_entry.id   AF-A0AAU9L0F3-F1
#
_cell.length_a   1.000
_cell.length_b   1.000
_cell.length_c   1.000
_cell.angle_alpha   90.00
_cell.angle_beta   90.00
_cell.angle_gamma   90.00
#
_symmetry.space_group_name_H-M   'P 1'
#
loop_
_entity.id
_entity.type
_entity.pdbx_description
1 polymer ?
#
loop_
_entity_poly.entity_id
_entity_poly.type
_entity_poly.pdbx_seq_one_letter_code
_entity_poly.pdbx_strand_id
1 'polypeptide(L)'
;MCGWGGLDPPIHTNSDTEVPEQLEIADTMMNRAKLLQRAAKMGAGALLGGSIVTGVTAFSSDQIEALHYGFDHQGPLSSFDYASVRRGYQVYREVCASCHSLDRICFRNLVGVTHTEEEVKAMAADIDVIDGPNDEGEMFERPGKLSDPLPRPYPNDEAAAAANNGAIPPDLSLMVKARHAGADYLFALLTGYVDPPEGMELLDGLYYNPYFGGGAIAMERQLQDGQIEYEDGTPCTTSQMAKDVSVFLSWASEPEHDVRKKQGMQATIALVALCALTGYYKRLKWAPLKTRKITYTK
;
A
#
# COMPACT_ATOMS: atom_id res chain seq x y z
N MET A 1 1.21 -22.53 -49.38
CA MET A 1 1.38 -23.96 -49.70
C MET A 1 1.42 -24.71 -48.37
N CYS A 2 0.52 -25.59 -47.97
CA CYS A 2 -0.81 -26.05 -48.46
C CYS A 2 -1.70 -26.25 -47.18
N GLY A 3 -3.02 -26.47 -47.16
CA GLY A 3 -3.99 -27.05 -48.11
C GLY A 3 -4.04 -28.59 -47.95
N TRP A 4 -5.12 -29.28 -47.52
CA TRP A 4 -6.52 -28.90 -47.17
C TRP A 4 -6.81 -29.24 -45.68
N GLY A 5 -7.92 -29.76 -45.12
CA GLY A 5 -9.26 -30.26 -45.54
C GLY A 5 -9.74 -31.39 -44.59
N GLY A 6 -11.02 -31.63 -44.22
CA GLY A 6 -12.30 -30.97 -44.51
C GLY A 6 -13.36 -31.91 -45.12
N LEU A 7 -14.32 -32.47 -44.34
CA LEU A 7 -15.64 -33.03 -44.78
C LEU A 7 -16.50 -33.63 -43.62
N ASP A 8 -17.82 -33.41 -43.70
CA ASP A 8 -18.97 -33.97 -42.95
C ASP A 8 -20.17 -34.03 -43.94
N PRO A 9 -21.35 -34.67 -43.67
CA PRO A 9 -21.72 -35.70 -42.70
C PRO A 9 -22.30 -36.97 -43.43
N PRO A 10 -23.23 -37.75 -42.83
CA PRO A 10 -24.65 -37.57 -43.23
C PRO A 10 -25.68 -37.70 -42.08
N ILE A 11 -26.95 -37.43 -42.39
CA ILE A 11 -28.09 -37.36 -41.46
C ILE A 11 -29.00 -38.61 -41.57
N HIS A 12 -29.58 -39.05 -40.45
CA HIS A 12 -30.76 -39.92 -40.41
C HIS A 12 -31.91 -39.26 -39.62
N THR A 13 -33.15 -39.65 -39.91
CA THR A 13 -34.38 -39.00 -39.43
C THR A 13 -35.35 -39.97 -38.74
N ASN A 14 -36.43 -39.39 -38.19
CA ASN A 14 -37.63 -40.03 -37.60
C ASN A 14 -37.50 -40.47 -36.14
N SER A 15 -38.58 -40.53 -35.35
CA SER A 15 -39.78 -39.67 -35.26
C SER A 15 -40.51 -39.96 -33.93
N ASP A 16 -41.43 -39.06 -33.54
CA ASP A 16 -42.56 -39.29 -32.62
C ASP A 16 -42.31 -39.92 -31.23
N THR A 17 -42.43 -39.12 -30.15
CA THR A 17 -43.51 -39.25 -29.13
C THR A 17 -43.40 -38.18 -28.03
N GLU A 18 -44.44 -38.03 -27.21
CA GLU A 18 -44.68 -36.85 -26.35
C GLU A 18 -44.18 -37.00 -24.90
N VAL A 19 -44.18 -35.86 -24.18
CA VAL A 19 -43.53 -35.62 -22.89
C VAL A 19 -44.52 -35.70 -21.70
N PRO A 20 -44.06 -36.10 -20.49
CA PRO A 20 -44.47 -35.36 -19.30
C PRO A 20 -43.33 -35.10 -18.29
N GLU A 21 -42.68 -33.95 -18.44
CA GLU A 21 -41.60 -33.40 -17.61
C GLU A 21 -42.14 -32.81 -16.28
N GLN A 22 -42.79 -33.64 -15.45
CA GLN A 22 -43.54 -33.18 -14.26
C GLN A 22 -43.29 -33.99 -12.96
N LEU A 23 -42.64 -35.15 -13.01
CA LEU A 23 -42.44 -36.00 -11.83
C LEU A 23 -41.07 -35.83 -11.14
N GLU A 24 -40.02 -35.44 -11.87
CA GLU A 24 -38.63 -35.47 -11.36
C GLU A 24 -38.28 -34.31 -10.40
N ILE A 25 -39.07 -33.22 -10.44
CA ILE A 25 -38.84 -32.02 -9.63
C ILE A 25 -39.18 -32.25 -8.15
N ALA A 26 -40.15 -33.12 -7.85
CA ALA A 26 -40.66 -33.34 -6.49
C ALA A 26 -39.64 -34.06 -5.58
N ASP A 27 -39.09 -35.21 -6.01
CA ASP A 27 -38.12 -35.98 -5.22
C ASP A 27 -36.79 -35.24 -5.05
N THR A 28 -36.38 -34.45 -6.05
CA THR A 28 -35.19 -33.60 -5.99
C THR A 28 -35.27 -32.55 -4.88
N MET A 29 -36.46 -31.99 -4.62
CA MET A 29 -36.69 -31.10 -3.47
C MET A 29 -36.75 -31.84 -2.14
N MET A 30 -37.45 -32.99 -2.09
CA MET A 30 -37.69 -33.72 -0.84
C MET A 30 -36.41 -34.32 -0.22
N ASN A 31 -35.38 -34.61 -1.02
CA ASN A 31 -34.08 -35.03 -0.50
C ASN A 31 -33.23 -33.88 0.07
N ARG A 32 -33.31 -32.67 -0.48
CA ARG A 32 -32.55 -31.51 0.04
C ARG A 32 -33.01 -31.09 1.44
N ALA A 33 -34.32 -31.17 1.71
CA ALA A 33 -34.87 -30.89 3.06
C ALA A 33 -34.31 -31.84 4.13
N LYS A 34 -34.21 -33.14 3.83
CA LYS A 34 -33.68 -34.17 4.76
C LYS A 34 -32.19 -34.00 5.05
N LEU A 35 -31.42 -33.42 4.13
CA LEU A 35 -30.00 -33.14 4.32
C LEU A 35 -29.78 -31.99 5.34
N LEU A 36 -30.50 -30.87 5.16
CA LEU A 36 -30.44 -29.72 6.07
C LEU A 36 -30.89 -30.08 7.49
N GLN A 37 -31.92 -30.92 7.62
CA GLN A 37 -32.43 -31.37 8.92
C GLN A 37 -31.46 -32.32 9.68
N ARG A 38 -30.45 -32.87 9.01
CA ARG A 38 -29.33 -33.61 9.65
C ARG A 38 -28.20 -32.68 10.09
N ALA A 39 -27.84 -31.68 9.29
CA ALA A 39 -26.82 -30.69 9.66
C ALA A 39 -27.17 -29.95 10.96
N ALA A 40 -28.44 -29.57 11.13
CA ALA A 40 -28.95 -28.87 12.32
C ALA A 40 -28.95 -29.70 13.63
N LYS A 41 -28.48 -30.95 13.63
CA LYS A 41 -28.44 -31.83 14.82
C LYS A 41 -27.05 -32.21 15.33
N MET A 42 -25.98 -31.62 14.77
CA MET A 42 -24.61 -31.75 15.31
C MET A 42 -24.17 -30.52 16.13
N GLY A 43 -25.12 -29.73 16.65
CA GLY A 43 -24.88 -28.46 17.35
C GLY A 43 -24.81 -28.52 18.88
N ALA A 44 -24.88 -29.71 19.51
CA ALA A 44 -24.85 -29.84 20.96
C ALA A 44 -24.30 -31.20 21.42
N GLY A 45 -23.24 -31.20 22.25
CA GLY A 45 -22.85 -32.36 23.06
C GLY A 45 -21.46 -32.96 22.80
N ALA A 46 -20.38 -32.21 23.03
CA ALA A 46 -19.03 -32.75 23.24
C ALA A 46 -18.13 -31.75 24.01
N LEU A 47 -18.30 -31.67 25.34
CA LEU A 47 -17.33 -31.05 26.24
C LEU A 47 -16.44 -32.13 26.87
N LEU A 48 -15.23 -31.73 27.31
CA LEU A 48 -14.20 -32.49 28.04
C LEU A 48 -13.17 -33.27 27.19
N GLY A 49 -11.88 -33.01 27.49
CA GLY A 49 -10.74 -33.87 27.13
C GLY A 49 -9.83 -33.35 26.01
N GLY A 50 -8.88 -32.46 26.33
CA GLY A 50 -7.86 -32.01 25.37
C GLY A 50 -6.96 -30.89 25.90
N SER A 51 -5.93 -31.24 26.67
CA SER A 51 -4.94 -30.26 27.14
C SER A 51 -3.86 -30.00 26.10
N ILE A 52 -3.89 -28.81 25.48
CA ILE A 52 -2.67 -28.13 25.03
C ILE A 52 -2.78 -26.70 25.54
N VAL A 53 -1.81 -26.24 26.33
CA VAL A 53 -1.64 -24.82 26.62
C VAL A 53 -1.00 -24.21 25.37
N THR A 54 -1.82 -23.90 24.37
CA THR A 54 -1.41 -23.01 23.29
C THR A 54 -1.24 -21.63 23.90
N GLY A 55 0.00 -21.30 24.26
CA GLY A 55 0.43 -19.95 24.62
C GLY A 55 0.40 -19.00 23.41
N VAL A 56 -0.74 -18.94 22.72
CA VAL A 56 -1.11 -17.77 21.94
C VAL A 56 -1.47 -16.72 22.99
N THR A 57 -0.50 -15.88 23.34
CA THR A 57 -0.83 -14.56 23.85
C THR A 57 -1.74 -13.92 22.81
N ALA A 58 -3.00 -13.73 23.18
CA ALA A 58 -3.94 -12.99 22.36
C ALA A 58 -3.50 -11.53 22.40
N PHE A 59 -2.52 -11.19 21.54
CA PHE A 59 -2.24 -9.82 21.16
C PHE A 59 -3.57 -9.22 20.71
N SER A 60 -4.13 -8.35 21.55
CA SER A 60 -5.41 -7.74 21.23
C SER A 60 -5.23 -6.82 20.03
N SER A 61 -6.33 -6.57 19.31
CA SER A 61 -6.37 -5.60 18.23
C SER A 61 -6.26 -4.14 18.71
N ASP A 62 -5.87 -3.92 19.96
CA ASP A 62 -5.83 -2.63 20.65
C ASP A 62 -4.55 -1.85 20.30
N GLN A 63 -4.31 -1.66 19.01
CA GLN A 63 -3.45 -0.56 18.55
C GLN A 63 -4.19 0.76 18.78
N ILE A 64 -3.51 1.77 19.30
CA ILE A 64 -4.05 3.13 19.34
C ILE A 64 -4.08 3.67 17.91
N GLU A 65 -5.21 4.23 17.47
CA GLU A 65 -5.30 4.87 16.17
C GLU A 65 -4.50 6.19 16.18
N ALA A 66 -3.67 6.40 15.14
CA ALA A 66 -2.87 7.61 15.01
C ALA A 66 -3.77 8.85 14.85
N LEU A 67 -3.40 9.94 15.52
CA LEU A 67 -4.10 11.22 15.34
C LEU A 67 -3.80 11.78 13.95
N HIS A 68 -4.75 12.51 13.37
CA HIS A 68 -4.52 13.23 12.11
C HIS A 68 -3.69 14.49 12.38
N TYR A 69 -2.37 14.43 12.17
CA TYR A 69 -1.43 15.51 12.53
C TYR A 69 -1.53 16.73 11.60
N GLY A 70 -2.18 16.60 10.43
CA GLY A 70 -2.45 17.72 9.54
C GLY A 70 -1.23 18.12 8.69
N PHE A 71 -0.53 17.12 8.14
CA PHE A 71 0.60 17.35 7.23
C PHE A 71 0.21 18.28 6.08
N ASP A 72 1.12 19.20 5.74
CA ASP A 72 0.91 20.25 4.72
C ASP A 72 0.35 19.68 3.41
N HIS A 73 0.88 18.52 2.99
CA HIS A 73 0.53 17.80 1.77
C HIS A 73 -0.81 17.05 1.80
N GLN A 74 -1.55 16.99 2.91
CA GLN A 74 -2.88 16.36 2.96
C GLN A 74 -3.97 17.22 2.30
N GLY A 75 -3.77 18.54 2.22
CA GLY A 75 -4.74 19.46 1.62
C GLY A 75 -4.97 19.21 0.11
N PRO A 76 -6.18 19.42 -0.44
CA PRO A 76 -6.55 18.99 -1.79
C PRO A 76 -5.76 19.67 -2.92
N LEU A 77 -5.19 20.85 -2.66
CA LEU A 77 -4.37 21.62 -3.60
C LEU A 77 -2.93 21.83 -3.11
N SER A 78 -2.55 21.25 -1.97
CA SER A 78 -1.21 21.38 -1.39
C SER A 78 -0.20 20.47 -2.09
N SER A 79 0.99 21.00 -2.39
CA SER A 79 2.18 20.25 -2.78
C SER A 79 2.80 19.50 -1.60
N PHE A 80 3.86 18.73 -1.85
CA PHE A 80 4.86 18.46 -0.80
C PHE A 80 5.66 19.72 -0.44
N ASP A 81 6.25 19.71 0.76
CA ASP A 81 7.38 20.58 1.12
C ASP A 81 8.67 19.86 0.74
N TYR A 82 9.27 20.25 -0.39
CA TYR A 82 10.47 19.59 -0.91
C TYR A 82 11.73 19.80 -0.04
N ALA A 83 11.77 20.79 0.85
CA ALA A 83 12.85 20.90 1.85
C ALA A 83 12.71 19.80 2.92
N SER A 84 11.48 19.55 3.39
CA SER A 84 11.17 18.41 4.26
C SER A 84 11.37 17.05 3.55
N VAL A 85 11.08 16.93 2.25
CA VAL A 85 11.42 15.70 1.48
C VAL A 85 12.95 15.51 1.37
N ARG A 86 13.75 16.58 1.19
CA ARG A 86 15.22 16.46 1.17
C ARG A 86 15.77 16.03 2.54
N ARG A 87 15.35 16.70 3.62
CA ARG A 87 15.75 16.33 4.99
C ARG A 87 15.27 14.93 5.38
N GLY A 88 14.10 14.50 4.91
CA GLY A 88 13.61 13.14 5.11
C GLY A 88 14.40 12.07 4.35
N TYR A 89 14.95 12.39 3.18
CA TYR A 89 15.93 11.53 2.50
C TYR A 89 17.24 11.43 3.29
N GLN A 90 17.71 12.52 3.91
CA GLN A 90 18.87 12.50 4.80
C GLN A 90 18.63 11.55 5.99
N VAL A 91 17.51 11.69 6.70
CA VAL A 91 17.12 10.76 7.79
C VAL A 91 17.04 9.31 7.30
N TYR A 92 16.44 9.07 6.12
CA TYR A 92 16.41 7.72 5.55
C TYR A 92 17.82 7.17 5.29
N ARG A 93 18.71 7.95 4.65
CA ARG A 93 20.08 7.56 4.31
C ARG A 93 20.93 7.25 5.56
N GLU A 94 20.84 8.10 6.59
CA GLU A 94 21.72 8.04 7.76
C GLU A 94 21.20 7.16 8.90
N VAL A 95 19.89 6.91 8.98
CA VAL A 95 19.27 6.11 10.06
C VAL A 95 18.61 4.83 9.52
N CYS A 96 17.81 4.91 8.46
CA CYS A 96 16.93 3.80 8.07
C CYS A 96 17.55 2.83 7.05
N ALA A 97 18.42 3.30 6.15
CA ALA A 97 18.95 2.54 5.02
C ALA A 97 19.87 1.38 5.44
N SER A 98 20.32 1.36 6.70
CA SER A 98 21.03 0.25 7.36
C SER A 98 20.19 -1.01 7.53
N CYS A 99 18.86 -0.88 7.63
CA CYS A 99 17.93 -2.00 7.84
C CYS A 99 16.79 -2.07 6.81
N HIS A 100 16.35 -0.95 6.25
CA HIS A 100 15.21 -0.89 5.33
C HIS A 100 15.63 -0.59 3.89
N SER A 101 15.21 -1.44 2.94
CA SER A 101 15.28 -1.12 1.52
C SER A 101 14.25 -0.06 1.09
N LEU A 102 14.50 0.53 -0.09
CA LEU A 102 13.59 1.45 -0.78
C LEU A 102 13.53 1.08 -2.27
N ASP A 103 13.26 -0.20 -2.54
CA ASP A 103 13.52 -0.91 -3.81
C ASP A 103 12.87 -0.30 -5.06
N ARG A 104 11.82 0.52 -4.92
CA ARG A 104 11.13 1.17 -6.05
C ARG A 104 11.66 2.57 -6.36
N ILE A 105 12.61 3.07 -5.59
CA ILE A 105 13.25 4.36 -5.78
C ILE A 105 14.66 4.18 -6.35
N CYS A 106 14.89 4.77 -7.52
CA CYS A 106 16.20 4.87 -8.16
C CYS A 106 16.79 6.26 -7.88
N PHE A 107 18.13 6.41 -7.94
CA PHE A 107 18.81 7.69 -7.75
C PHE A 107 18.21 8.81 -8.63
N ARG A 108 17.98 8.55 -9.91
CA ARG A 108 17.30 9.46 -10.87
C ARG A 108 15.93 10.00 -10.42
N ASN A 109 15.26 9.39 -9.44
CA ASN A 109 13.98 9.90 -8.93
C ASN A 109 14.16 11.13 -8.01
N LEU A 110 15.35 11.34 -7.45
CA LEU A 110 15.67 12.49 -6.57
C LEU A 110 16.05 13.76 -7.36
N VAL A 111 16.53 13.56 -8.60
CA VAL A 111 17.01 14.62 -9.50
C VAL A 111 15.86 15.55 -9.90
N GLY A 112 16.00 16.84 -9.61
CA GLY A 112 14.96 17.84 -9.87
C GLY A 112 13.78 17.79 -8.90
N VAL A 113 13.87 16.99 -7.83
CA VAL A 113 12.86 16.85 -6.78
C VAL A 113 13.41 17.34 -5.43
N THR A 114 14.55 16.82 -5.02
CA THR A 114 15.24 17.17 -3.76
C THR A 114 16.70 17.56 -3.95
N HIS A 115 17.30 17.13 -5.06
CA HIS A 115 18.71 17.31 -5.37
C HIS A 115 18.91 17.65 -6.85
N THR A 116 20.06 18.23 -7.18
CA THR A 116 20.58 18.44 -8.54
C THR A 116 21.04 17.13 -9.20
N GLU A 117 21.36 17.13 -10.49
CA GLU A 117 21.91 15.93 -11.12
C GLU A 117 23.29 15.61 -10.54
N GLU A 118 24.10 16.65 -10.32
CA GLU A 118 25.47 16.60 -9.85
C GLU A 118 25.58 16.02 -8.42
N GLU A 119 24.73 16.47 -7.49
CA GLU A 119 24.66 15.91 -6.13
C GLU A 119 24.30 14.42 -6.14
N VAL A 120 23.28 14.04 -6.91
CA VAL A 120 22.82 12.64 -6.95
C VAL A 120 23.83 11.74 -7.67
N LYS A 121 24.56 12.29 -8.64
CA LYS A 121 25.63 11.59 -9.37
C LYS A 121 26.86 11.36 -8.49
N ALA A 122 27.15 12.26 -7.56
CA ALA A 122 28.14 12.03 -6.49
C ALA A 122 27.65 10.93 -5.54
N MET A 123 26.47 11.10 -4.92
CA MET A 123 25.90 10.12 -3.98
C MET A 123 25.72 8.70 -4.56
N ALA A 124 25.50 8.58 -5.87
CA ALA A 124 25.47 7.28 -6.55
C ALA A 124 26.87 6.70 -6.78
N ALA A 125 27.87 7.53 -7.04
CA ALA A 125 29.25 7.10 -7.27
C ALA A 125 29.99 6.68 -5.98
N ASP A 126 29.53 7.15 -4.82
CA ASP A 126 30.01 6.74 -3.49
C ASP A 126 29.63 5.28 -3.11
N ILE A 127 28.84 4.59 -3.93
CA ILE A 127 28.33 3.24 -3.68
C ILE A 127 28.77 2.30 -4.81
N ASP A 128 29.47 1.23 -4.46
CA ASP A 128 29.82 0.16 -5.40
C ASP A 128 28.61 -0.73 -5.71
N VAL A 129 28.40 -1.00 -6.99
CA VAL A 129 27.29 -1.77 -7.54
C VAL A 129 27.86 -2.89 -8.41
N ILE A 130 27.49 -4.13 -8.09
CA ILE A 130 27.83 -5.32 -8.88
C ILE A 130 27.04 -5.30 -10.20
N ASP A 131 27.75 -5.41 -11.33
CA ASP A 131 27.22 -5.41 -12.70
C ASP A 131 27.93 -6.52 -13.53
N GLY A 132 27.47 -6.75 -14.77
CA GLY A 132 28.03 -7.76 -15.67
C GLY A 132 27.08 -8.92 -16.01
N PRO A 133 27.61 -10.08 -16.48
CA PRO A 133 29.03 -10.42 -16.57
C PRO A 133 29.82 -9.62 -17.63
N ASN A 134 31.15 -9.64 -17.53
CA ASN A 134 32.09 -9.11 -18.50
C ASN A 134 32.35 -10.11 -19.66
N ASP A 135 33.26 -9.76 -20.59
CA ASP A 135 33.66 -10.61 -21.73
C ASP A 135 34.33 -11.94 -21.33
N GLU A 136 34.80 -12.06 -20.08
CA GLU A 136 35.42 -13.27 -19.51
C GLU A 136 34.39 -14.15 -18.74
N GLY A 137 33.17 -13.65 -18.56
CA GLY A 137 32.08 -14.32 -17.85
C GLY A 137 31.96 -13.99 -16.36
N GLU A 138 32.77 -13.05 -15.86
CA GLU A 138 32.83 -12.68 -14.44
C GLU A 138 31.97 -11.45 -14.13
N MET A 139 31.37 -11.41 -12.93
CA MET A 139 30.70 -10.22 -12.40
C MET A 139 31.74 -9.24 -11.85
N PHE A 140 31.52 -7.94 -12.02
CA PHE A 140 32.47 -6.91 -11.58
C PHE A 140 31.76 -5.78 -10.82
N GLU A 141 32.50 -5.11 -9.94
CA GLU A 141 32.04 -3.93 -9.22
C GLU A 141 32.31 -2.65 -10.02
N ARG A 142 31.40 -1.69 -9.93
CA ARG A 142 31.55 -0.34 -10.49
C ARG A 142 30.88 0.69 -9.59
N PRO A 143 31.27 1.98 -9.65
CA PRO A 143 30.48 3.03 -9.03
C PRO A 143 29.03 3.03 -9.55
N GLY A 144 28.09 3.33 -8.67
CA GLY A 144 26.68 3.47 -8.98
C GLY A 144 26.40 4.60 -9.97
N LYS A 145 25.30 4.46 -10.72
CA LYS A 145 24.86 5.44 -11.73
C LYS A 145 23.40 5.81 -11.50
N LEU A 146 22.97 6.96 -12.02
CA LEU A 146 21.62 7.52 -11.78
C LEU A 146 20.46 6.54 -12.08
N SER A 147 20.63 5.55 -12.96
CA SER A 147 19.60 4.55 -13.26
C SER A 147 19.40 3.50 -12.16
N ASP A 148 20.37 3.31 -11.28
CA ASP A 148 20.39 2.22 -10.31
C ASP A 148 19.37 2.46 -9.18
N PRO A 149 18.81 1.39 -8.57
CA PRO A 149 18.04 1.49 -7.34
C PRO A 149 18.92 2.01 -6.19
N LEU A 150 18.30 2.50 -5.13
CA LEU A 150 19.00 2.68 -3.86
C LEU A 150 19.50 1.31 -3.33
N PRO A 151 20.65 1.27 -2.62
CA PRO A 151 21.24 0.02 -2.16
C PRO A 151 20.31 -0.72 -1.19
N ARG A 152 20.33 -2.07 -1.25
CA ARG A 152 19.62 -2.92 -0.29
C ARG A 152 20.56 -3.26 0.88
N PRO A 153 20.15 -3.12 2.14
CA PRO A 153 20.99 -3.46 3.30
C PRO A 153 21.27 -4.97 3.41
N TYR A 154 20.35 -5.80 2.91
CA TYR A 154 20.45 -7.26 2.95
C TYR A 154 20.31 -7.87 1.54
N PRO A 155 21.06 -8.94 1.22
CA PRO A 155 20.96 -9.60 -0.08
C PRO A 155 19.62 -10.31 -0.29
N ASN A 156 19.04 -10.85 0.79
CA ASN A 156 17.79 -11.61 0.84
C ASN A 156 17.12 -11.51 2.23
N ASP A 157 15.85 -11.94 2.28
CA ASP A 157 15.00 -11.91 3.47
C ASP A 157 15.56 -12.77 4.62
N GLU A 158 16.25 -13.88 4.33
CA GLU A 158 16.86 -14.73 5.34
C GLU A 158 18.02 -14.05 6.07
N ALA A 159 18.85 -13.27 5.35
CA ALA A 159 19.90 -12.46 5.96
C ALA A 159 19.31 -11.31 6.79
N ALA A 160 18.24 -10.68 6.30
CA ALA A 160 17.52 -9.65 7.04
C ALA A 160 16.95 -10.20 8.36
N ALA A 161 16.30 -11.37 8.31
CA ALA A 161 15.80 -12.07 9.49
C ALA A 161 16.92 -12.46 10.47
N ALA A 162 18.04 -12.98 9.97
CA ALA A 162 19.17 -13.37 10.81
C ALA A 162 19.82 -12.17 11.54
N ALA A 163 19.83 -10.99 10.92
CA ALA A 163 20.36 -9.76 11.53
C ALA A 163 19.39 -9.11 12.54
N ASN A 164 18.08 -9.35 12.44
CA ASN A 164 17.05 -8.64 13.20
C ASN A 164 16.19 -9.60 14.06
N ASN A 165 16.83 -10.55 14.75
CA ASN A 165 16.19 -11.49 15.71
C ASN A 165 15.00 -12.29 15.13
N GLY A 166 15.02 -12.59 13.82
CA GLY A 166 13.96 -13.32 13.12
C GLY A 166 12.87 -12.42 12.51
N ALA A 167 12.86 -11.11 12.79
CA ALA A 167 11.99 -10.16 12.12
C ALA A 167 12.60 -9.70 10.79
N ILE A 168 11.78 -9.45 9.77
CA ILE A 168 12.23 -8.91 8.48
C ILE A 168 11.82 -7.43 8.42
N PRO A 169 12.77 -6.47 8.39
CA PRO A 169 12.45 -5.06 8.15
C PRO A 169 11.80 -4.90 6.77
N PRO A 170 10.57 -4.36 6.67
CA PRO A 170 9.89 -4.23 5.38
C PRO A 170 10.45 -3.09 4.53
N ASP A 171 10.47 -3.29 3.21
CA ASP A 171 10.69 -2.24 2.20
C ASP A 171 9.79 -1.03 2.46
N LEU A 172 10.40 0.16 2.54
CA LEU A 172 9.69 1.39 2.87
C LEU A 172 9.05 2.08 1.66
N SER A 173 9.31 1.61 0.42
CA SER A 173 8.92 2.29 -0.83
C SER A 173 7.45 2.67 -0.93
N LEU A 174 6.56 1.88 -0.32
CA LEU A 174 5.11 2.06 -0.36
C LEU A 174 4.49 2.13 1.06
N MET A 175 5.30 2.34 2.10
CA MET A 175 4.86 2.10 3.48
C MET A 175 3.69 3.00 3.91
N VAL A 176 3.66 4.26 3.45
CA VAL A 176 2.55 5.20 3.69
C VAL A 176 1.23 4.71 3.06
N LYS A 177 1.28 3.86 2.03
CA LYS A 177 0.09 3.27 1.38
C LYS A 177 -0.20 1.84 1.86
N ALA A 178 0.79 1.18 2.46
CA ALA A 178 0.69 -0.18 3.00
C ALA A 178 0.21 -0.23 4.47
N ARG A 179 -0.14 0.92 5.07
CA ARG A 179 -0.64 1.06 6.44
C ARG A 179 -1.83 2.01 6.50
N HIS A 180 -2.76 1.74 7.42
CA HIS A 180 -3.84 2.67 7.75
C HIS A 180 -3.27 3.96 8.37
N ALA A 181 -3.95 5.10 8.18
CA ALA A 181 -3.49 6.46 8.51
C ALA A 181 -2.15 6.92 7.86
N GLY A 182 -1.37 6.04 7.23
CA GLY A 182 -0.24 6.39 6.37
C GLY A 182 0.85 7.22 7.07
N ALA A 183 1.04 8.46 6.63
CA ALA A 183 2.03 9.38 7.20
C ALA A 183 1.78 9.68 8.69
N ASP A 184 0.51 9.79 9.09
CA ASP A 184 0.13 9.98 10.49
C ASP A 184 0.49 8.76 11.34
N TYR A 185 0.34 7.55 10.80
CA TYR A 185 0.77 6.31 11.45
C TYR A 185 2.29 6.22 11.59
N LEU A 186 3.07 6.58 10.56
CA LEU A 186 4.53 6.54 10.65
C LEU A 186 5.08 7.55 11.66
N PHE A 187 4.52 8.76 11.70
CA PHE A 187 4.88 9.75 12.70
C PHE A 187 4.54 9.30 14.13
N ALA A 188 3.33 8.76 14.34
CA ALA A 188 2.89 8.23 15.62
C ALA A 188 3.78 7.04 16.07
N LEU A 189 4.08 6.10 15.17
CA LEU A 189 4.95 4.96 15.45
C LEU A 189 6.37 5.39 15.82
N LEU A 190 6.98 6.31 15.06
CA LEU A 190 8.37 6.74 15.28
C LEU A 190 8.54 7.58 16.55
N THR A 191 7.54 8.37 16.92
CA THR A 191 7.55 9.21 18.14
C THR A 191 6.98 8.50 19.39
N GLY A 192 6.21 7.42 19.20
CA GLY A 192 5.36 6.82 20.23
C GLY A 192 6.00 5.77 21.14
N TYR A 193 7.32 5.55 21.06
CA TYR A 193 8.02 4.62 21.95
C TYR A 193 7.97 5.08 23.41
N VAL A 194 7.38 4.25 24.27
CA VAL A 194 7.22 4.45 25.72
C VAL A 194 7.44 3.12 26.45
N ASP A 195 7.65 3.15 27.75
CA ASP A 195 7.79 1.95 28.57
C ASP A 195 6.49 1.10 28.56
N PRO A 196 6.57 -0.24 28.65
CA PRO A 196 5.39 -1.10 28.70
C PRO A 196 4.52 -0.84 29.94
N PRO A 197 3.18 -0.92 29.82
CA PRO A 197 2.28 -0.76 30.96
C PRO A 197 2.41 -1.90 31.98
N GLU A 198 2.09 -1.62 33.24
CA GLU A 198 2.16 -2.61 34.33
C GLU A 198 1.40 -3.90 33.98
N GLY A 199 2.09 -5.04 34.05
CA GLY A 199 1.54 -6.36 33.72
C GLY A 199 1.75 -6.81 32.27
N MET A 200 2.38 -6.01 31.41
CA MET A 200 2.82 -6.45 30.08
C MET A 200 4.29 -6.88 30.10
N GLU A 201 4.52 -8.19 30.07
CA GLU A 201 5.86 -8.76 29.85
C GLU A 201 6.14 -8.88 28.34
N LEU A 202 7.26 -8.33 27.89
CA LEU A 202 7.76 -8.47 26.51
C LEU A 202 8.72 -9.66 26.40
N LEU A 203 8.87 -10.20 25.19
CA LEU A 203 9.96 -11.13 24.88
C LEU A 203 11.26 -10.36 24.62
N ASP A 204 12.40 -10.97 24.94
CA ASP A 204 13.73 -10.39 24.69
C ASP A 204 13.88 -9.97 23.21
N GLY A 205 14.30 -8.73 22.97
CA GLY A 205 14.42 -8.14 21.63
C GLY A 205 13.13 -7.53 21.05
N LEU A 206 12.03 -7.51 21.81
CA LEU A 206 10.83 -6.72 21.48
C LEU A 206 10.73 -5.47 22.35
N TYR A 207 10.22 -4.40 21.75
CA TYR A 207 10.04 -3.07 22.35
C TYR A 207 8.56 -2.72 22.40
N TYR A 208 8.12 -1.91 23.37
CA TYR A 208 6.73 -1.47 23.44
C TYR A 208 6.47 -0.24 22.55
N ASN A 209 5.39 -0.29 21.78
CA ASN A 209 4.88 0.83 21.01
C ASN A 209 3.35 0.71 20.85
N PRO A 210 2.55 1.59 21.47
CA PRO A 210 1.09 1.47 21.52
C PRO A 210 0.40 1.70 20.17
N TYR A 211 1.09 2.24 19.16
CA TYR A 211 0.58 2.38 17.81
C TYR A 211 0.81 1.12 16.95
N PHE A 212 1.65 0.18 17.40
CA PHE A 212 1.88 -1.07 16.69
C PHE A 212 0.81 -2.12 17.03
N GLY A 213 0.42 -2.94 16.04
CA GLY A 213 -0.56 -4.01 16.23
C GLY A 213 -0.09 -5.05 17.25
N GLY A 214 -0.76 -5.13 18.40
CA GLY A 214 -0.36 -5.97 19.52
C GLY A 214 0.69 -5.35 20.47
N GLY A 215 1.06 -4.08 20.29
CA GLY A 215 1.92 -3.33 21.21
C GLY A 215 3.41 -3.68 21.23
N ALA A 216 3.81 -4.88 20.79
CA ALA A 216 5.20 -5.34 20.79
C ALA A 216 5.82 -5.32 19.37
N ILE A 217 6.88 -4.54 19.18
CA ILE A 217 7.57 -4.38 17.88
C ILE A 217 9.05 -4.79 18.00
N ALA A 218 9.59 -5.48 16.98
CA ALA A 218 10.99 -5.91 16.93
C ALA A 218 11.98 -4.80 16.49
N MET A 219 11.54 -3.53 16.50
CA MET A 219 12.34 -2.37 16.11
C MET A 219 12.59 -1.51 17.35
N GLU A 220 13.85 -1.21 17.65
CA GLU A 220 14.21 -0.25 18.69
C GLU A 220 13.85 1.19 18.27
N ARG A 221 13.81 2.12 19.23
CA ARG A 221 13.64 3.56 18.97
C ARG A 221 14.82 4.13 18.16
N GLN A 222 14.70 4.10 16.83
CA GLN A 222 15.75 4.54 15.90
C GLN A 222 16.01 6.06 15.89
N LEU A 223 15.12 6.88 16.46
CA LEU A 223 15.22 8.35 16.47
C LEU A 223 15.49 8.91 17.88
N GLN A 224 16.57 9.68 18.00
CA GLN A 224 17.03 10.38 19.21
C GLN A 224 17.32 11.86 18.91
N ASP A 225 17.18 12.75 19.89
CA ASP A 225 17.37 14.19 19.66
C ASP A 225 18.86 14.50 19.42
N GLY A 226 19.17 15.22 18.35
CA GLY A 226 20.56 15.56 17.95
C GLY A 226 21.34 14.42 17.27
N GLN A 227 20.66 13.38 16.78
CA GLN A 227 21.31 12.20 16.17
C GLN A 227 21.96 12.48 14.79
N ILE A 228 21.45 13.45 14.03
CA ILE A 228 22.05 13.91 12.76
C ILE A 228 22.14 15.44 12.74
N GLU A 229 23.00 15.99 11.87
CA GLU A 229 23.07 17.43 11.59
C GLU A 229 22.46 17.69 10.21
N TYR A 230 21.38 18.47 10.15
CA TYR A 230 20.71 18.81 8.89
C TYR A 230 21.51 19.83 8.07
N GLU A 231 21.64 19.59 6.76
CA GLU A 231 22.36 20.44 5.80
C GLU A 231 21.90 21.92 5.78
N ASP A 232 20.64 22.19 6.14
CA ASP A 232 20.05 23.53 6.18
C ASP A 232 20.10 24.22 7.57
N GLY A 233 20.66 23.55 8.58
CA GLY A 233 20.74 24.06 9.95
C GLY A 233 19.44 23.98 10.77
N THR A 234 18.40 23.28 10.28
CA THR A 234 17.19 22.99 11.07
C THR A 234 17.54 22.21 12.35
N PRO A 235 16.96 22.54 13.52
CA PRO A 235 17.20 21.78 14.75
C PRO A 235 16.69 20.33 14.63
N CYS A 236 17.60 19.37 14.73
CA CYS A 236 17.29 17.94 14.62
C CYS A 236 16.68 17.37 15.93
N THR A 237 15.39 17.62 16.15
CA THR A 237 14.61 16.87 17.15
C THR A 237 14.04 15.58 16.55
N THR A 238 13.75 14.61 17.41
CA THR A 238 13.01 13.38 17.09
C THR A 238 11.69 13.64 16.38
N SER A 239 10.91 14.61 16.85
CA SER A 239 9.66 15.04 16.20
C SER A 239 9.89 15.66 14.83
N GLN A 240 10.99 16.40 14.64
CA GLN A 240 11.34 16.98 13.34
C GLN A 240 11.75 15.88 12.35
N MET A 241 12.69 15.00 12.73
CA MET A 241 13.06 13.82 11.94
C MET A 241 11.84 12.95 11.58
N ALA A 242 10.95 12.69 12.53
CA ALA A 242 9.73 11.93 12.30
C ALA A 242 8.78 12.63 11.31
N LYS A 243 8.67 13.98 11.31
CA LYS A 243 7.95 14.72 10.27
C LYS A 243 8.60 14.48 8.91
N ASP A 244 9.90 14.74 8.81
CA ASP A 244 10.60 14.80 7.53
C ASP A 244 10.68 13.42 6.86
N VAL A 245 11.03 12.36 7.61
CA VAL A 245 11.05 11.00 7.06
C VAL A 245 9.64 10.53 6.67
N SER A 246 8.59 10.92 7.40
CA SER A 246 7.20 10.61 7.00
C SER A 246 6.80 11.35 5.73
N VAL A 247 7.22 12.61 5.55
CA VAL A 247 7.00 13.40 4.32
C VAL A 247 7.78 12.80 3.14
N PHE A 248 9.02 12.37 3.35
CA PHE A 248 9.82 11.67 2.33
C PHE A 248 9.20 10.32 1.93
N LEU A 249 8.72 9.52 2.88
CA LEU A 249 8.08 8.23 2.59
C LEU A 249 6.68 8.40 1.96
N SER A 250 5.96 9.49 2.24
CA SER A 250 4.78 9.89 1.47
C SER A 250 5.14 10.16 0.01
N TRP A 251 6.21 10.92 -0.23
CA TRP A 251 6.68 11.21 -1.60
C TRP A 251 7.17 9.94 -2.31
N ALA A 252 7.93 9.06 -1.64
CA ALA A 252 8.38 7.79 -2.21
C ALA A 252 7.19 6.88 -2.60
N SER A 253 6.10 6.94 -1.82
CA SER A 253 4.87 6.18 -2.07
C SER A 253 3.99 6.77 -3.18
N GLU A 254 4.07 8.09 -3.44
CA GLU A 254 3.30 8.83 -4.46
C GLU A 254 4.13 9.95 -5.13
N PRO A 255 5.15 9.61 -5.95
CA PRO A 255 5.96 10.62 -6.63
C PRO A 255 5.15 11.43 -7.65
N GLU A 256 3.97 10.95 -8.07
CA GLU A 256 3.05 11.65 -8.96
C GLU A 256 2.12 12.66 -8.26
N HIS A 257 2.09 12.69 -6.92
CA HIS A 257 1.15 13.45 -6.07
C HIS A 257 0.86 14.89 -6.54
N ASP A 258 1.89 15.70 -6.74
CA ASP A 258 1.76 17.12 -7.12
C ASP A 258 1.20 17.31 -8.53
N VAL A 259 1.65 16.46 -9.47
CA VAL A 259 1.15 16.44 -10.85
C VAL A 259 -0.31 15.97 -10.86
N ARG A 260 -0.63 14.93 -10.07
CA ARG A 260 -1.96 14.34 -9.89
C ARG A 260 -2.96 15.36 -9.34
N LYS A 261 -2.58 16.17 -8.34
CA LYS A 261 -3.41 17.27 -7.81
C LYS A 261 -3.59 18.41 -8.82
N LYS A 262 -2.51 18.85 -9.48
CA LYS A 262 -2.54 19.91 -10.50
C LYS A 262 -3.44 19.53 -11.68
N GLN A 263 -3.29 18.33 -12.23
CA GLN A 263 -4.14 17.80 -13.29
C GLN A 263 -5.57 17.56 -12.80
N GLY A 264 -5.75 17.07 -11.57
CA GLY A 264 -7.06 16.91 -10.93
C GLY A 264 -7.84 18.22 -10.88
N MET A 265 -7.23 19.31 -10.39
CA MET A 265 -7.85 20.64 -10.39
C MET A 265 -8.22 21.12 -11.80
N GLN A 266 -7.31 20.97 -12.77
CA GLN A 266 -7.58 21.35 -14.17
C GLN A 266 -8.76 20.56 -14.76
N ALA A 267 -8.82 19.25 -14.51
CA ALA A 267 -9.91 18.39 -14.93
C ALA A 267 -11.24 18.76 -14.23
N THR A 268 -11.23 19.01 -12.92
CA THR A 268 -12.42 19.46 -12.18
C THR A 268 -12.98 20.77 -12.73
N ILE A 269 -12.13 21.77 -13.01
CA ILE A 269 -12.54 23.05 -13.62
C ILE A 269 -13.19 22.82 -15.00
N ALA A 270 -12.56 22.00 -15.85
CA ALA A 270 -13.10 21.66 -17.17
C ALA A 270 -14.45 20.91 -17.08
N LEU A 271 -14.58 19.96 -16.15
CA LEU A 271 -15.81 19.20 -15.93
C LEU A 271 -16.94 20.08 -15.35
N VAL A 272 -16.63 21.03 -14.46
CA VAL A 272 -17.62 22.00 -13.95
C VAL A 272 -18.11 22.92 -15.08
N ALA A 273 -17.20 23.44 -15.93
CA ALA A 273 -17.57 24.24 -17.09
C ALA A 273 -18.44 23.44 -18.10
N LEU A 274 -18.07 22.19 -18.38
CA LEU A 274 -18.84 21.30 -19.26
C LEU A 274 -20.22 20.95 -18.66
N CYS A 275 -20.30 20.73 -17.34
CA CYS A 275 -21.55 20.49 -16.63
C CYS A 275 -22.48 21.72 -16.70
N ALA A 276 -21.94 22.94 -16.54
CA ALA A 276 -22.71 24.17 -16.71
C ALA A 276 -23.24 24.33 -18.15
N LEU A 277 -22.38 24.12 -19.16
CA LEU A 277 -22.73 24.22 -20.57
C LEU A 277 -23.79 23.18 -20.98
N THR A 278 -23.59 21.91 -20.62
CA THR A 278 -24.53 20.83 -20.92
C THR A 278 -25.84 20.95 -20.12
N GLY A 279 -25.76 21.42 -18.87
CA GLY A 279 -26.93 21.77 -18.05
C GLY A 279 -27.77 22.87 -18.67
N TYR A 280 -27.14 23.95 -19.16
CA TYR A 280 -27.80 25.02 -19.91
C TYR A 280 -28.41 24.50 -21.21
N TYR A 281 -27.66 23.77 -22.04
CA TYR A 281 -28.14 23.19 -23.29
C TYR A 281 -29.35 22.25 -23.07
N LYS A 282 -29.30 21.44 -22.00
CA LYS A 282 -30.41 20.57 -21.60
C LYS A 282 -31.64 21.37 -21.14
N ARG A 283 -31.47 22.49 -20.43
CA ARG A 283 -32.59 23.40 -20.10
C ARG A 283 -33.18 24.03 -21.37
N LEU A 284 -32.33 24.51 -22.29
CA LEU A 284 -32.74 25.12 -23.55
C LEU A 284 -33.55 24.14 -24.43
N LYS A 285 -33.04 22.92 -24.66
CA LYS A 285 -33.73 21.91 -25.49
C LYS A 285 -35.01 21.37 -24.85
N TRP A 286 -35.10 21.29 -23.51
CA TRP A 286 -36.31 20.85 -22.82
C TRP A 286 -37.32 21.97 -22.55
N ALA A 287 -36.97 23.24 -22.79
CA ALA A 287 -37.85 24.37 -22.50
C ALA A 287 -39.26 24.23 -23.14
N PRO A 288 -39.43 23.90 -24.44
CA PRO A 288 -40.76 23.76 -25.04
C PRO A 288 -41.62 22.68 -24.38
N LEU A 289 -41.01 21.56 -23.98
CA LEU A 289 -41.71 20.47 -23.28
C LEU A 289 -42.06 20.81 -21.82
N LYS A 290 -41.38 21.80 -21.23
CA LYS A 290 -41.64 22.29 -19.87
C LYS A 290 -42.57 23.51 -19.83
N THR A 291 -42.67 24.29 -20.91
CA THR A 291 -43.58 25.44 -21.02
C THR A 291 -44.89 25.12 -21.75
N ARG A 292 -45.04 23.93 -22.37
CA ARG A 292 -46.28 23.51 -23.03
C ARG A 292 -47.48 23.57 -22.07
N LYS A 293 -48.58 24.16 -22.54
CA LYS A 293 -49.90 24.02 -21.93
C LYS A 293 -50.64 22.89 -22.66
N ILE A 294 -51.37 22.06 -21.92
CA ILE A 294 -52.16 20.96 -22.48
C ILE A 294 -53.61 21.20 -22.08
N THR A 295 -54.52 21.13 -23.05
CA THR A 295 -55.96 21.19 -22.83
C THR A 295 -56.55 19.87 -23.32
N TYR A 296 -57.30 19.19 -22.45
CA TYR A 296 -58.01 17.95 -22.81
C TYR A 296 -59.45 18.31 -23.20
N THR A 297 -59.73 18.31 -24.50
CA THR A 297 -61.11 18.28 -25.02
C THR A 297 -61.62 16.84 -25.01
N LYS A 298 -62.82 16.65 -24.48
CA LYS A 298 -63.48 15.35 -24.31
C LYS A 298 -64.43 15.06 -25.47
#